data_AF-A0A7W0NVF2-F1
#
_entry.id   AF-A0A7W0NVF2-F1
#
_cell.length_a   1.000
_cell.length_b   1.000
_cell.length_c   1.000
_cell.angle_alpha   90.00
_cell.angle_beta   90.00
_cell.angle_gamma   90.00
#
_symmetry.space_group_name_H-M   'P 1'
#
loop_
_entity.id
_entity.type
_entity.pdbx_description
1 polymer ?
#
loop_
_entity_poly.entity_id
_entity_poly.type
_entity_poly.pdbx_seq_one_letter_code
_entity_poly.pdbx_strand_id
1 'polypeptide(L)'
;MKNIPLILAALLFNSAAFAQSPSPAGFATPSPTPACDGAEFRQFDFWLGKWKVTLPQGPQVGTSEITRQAEGCAIREQWTAASGKGGMSINYYDPANRQWHQDWVGGDGTILHLHGGMKEGAMVLSDES
;
A
#
# COMPACT_ATOMS: atom_id res chain seq x y z
N MET A 1 -9.16 -20.06 14.15
CA MET A 1 -10.05 -19.86 12.98
C MET A 1 -11.46 -19.74 13.53
N LYS A 2 -12.06 -18.54 13.50
CA LYS A 2 -13.43 -18.30 14.01
C LYS A 2 -14.35 -18.13 12.81
N ASN A 3 -15.31 -19.05 12.66
CA ASN A 3 -16.28 -19.07 11.58
C ASN A 3 -17.62 -18.57 12.14
N ILE A 4 -18.19 -17.51 11.56
CA ILE A 4 -19.52 -17.00 11.89
C ILE A 4 -20.52 -17.62 10.91
N PRO A 5 -21.59 -18.30 11.36
CA PRO A 5 -22.61 -18.82 10.47
C PRO A 5 -23.59 -17.69 10.09
N LEU A 6 -23.85 -17.55 8.80
CA LEU A 6 -24.83 -16.63 8.23
C LEU A 6 -26.21 -17.30 8.26
N ILE A 7 -27.14 -16.78 9.08
CA ILE A 7 -28.54 -17.22 9.06
C ILE A 7 -29.25 -16.46 7.94
N LEU A 8 -29.70 -17.20 6.92
CA LEU A 8 -30.49 -16.68 5.82
C LEU A 8 -31.99 -16.76 6.19
N ALA A 9 -32.60 -15.63 6.51
CA ALA A 9 -34.05 -15.52 6.64
C ALA A 9 -34.63 -15.03 5.30
N ALA A 10 -35.36 -15.90 4.60
CA ALA A 10 -36.08 -15.54 3.39
C ALA A 10 -37.42 -14.88 3.76
N LEU A 11 -37.55 -13.57 3.51
CA LEU A 11 -38.81 -12.84 3.59
C LEU A 11 -39.46 -12.80 2.20
N LEU A 12 -40.67 -13.35 2.11
CA LEU A 12 -41.53 -13.28 0.92
C LEU A 12 -42.10 -11.87 0.81
N PHE A 13 -41.71 -11.12 -0.22
CA PHE A 13 -42.27 -9.80 -0.52
C PHE A 13 -43.41 -9.89 -1.53
N ASN A 14 -44.59 -9.45 -1.10
CA ASN A 14 -45.80 -9.30 -1.90
C ASN A 14 -45.65 -8.03 -2.78
N SER A 15 -45.75 -8.17 -4.11
CA SER A 15 -45.51 -7.05 -5.04
C SER A 15 -46.78 -6.23 -5.26
N ALA A 16 -46.86 -5.05 -4.64
CA ALA A 16 -47.77 -4.00 -5.08
C ALA A 16 -47.05 -3.16 -6.16
N ALA A 17 -47.64 -3.10 -7.36
CA ALA A 17 -47.10 -2.32 -8.47
C ALA A 17 -47.33 -0.82 -8.23
N PHE A 18 -46.27 -0.10 -7.86
CA PHE A 18 -46.26 1.36 -7.83
C PHE A 18 -45.81 1.88 -9.20
N ALA A 19 -46.60 2.77 -9.80
CA ALA A 19 -46.22 3.51 -10.99
C ALA A 19 -45.07 4.48 -10.66
N GLN A 20 -43.91 4.30 -11.30
CA GLN A 20 -42.76 5.19 -11.15
C GLN A 20 -42.90 6.38 -12.10
N SER A 21 -43.07 7.58 -11.55
CA SER A 21 -42.84 8.83 -12.28
C SER A 21 -41.37 8.92 -12.69
N PRO A 22 -41.04 9.43 -13.89
CA PRO A 22 -39.66 9.57 -14.33
C PRO A 22 -38.92 10.52 -13.38
N SER A 23 -37.88 10.02 -12.71
CA SER A 23 -37.01 10.85 -11.89
C SER A 23 -36.30 11.88 -12.79
N PRO A 24 -36.17 13.14 -12.35
CA PRO A 24 -35.36 14.12 -13.05
C PRO A 24 -33.93 13.57 -13.17
N ALA A 25 -33.33 13.69 -14.36
CA ALA A 25 -31.95 13.29 -14.59
C ALA A 25 -31.05 14.01 -13.57
N GLY A 26 -30.57 13.26 -12.57
CA GLY A 26 -29.69 13.77 -11.55
C GLY A 26 -28.39 14.22 -12.19
N PHE A 27 -27.91 15.40 -11.82
CA PHE A 27 -26.54 15.80 -12.10
C PHE A 27 -25.62 14.74 -11.49
N ALA A 28 -24.85 14.03 -12.33
CA ALA A 28 -23.86 13.08 -11.85
C ALA A 28 -22.83 13.87 -11.04
N THR A 29 -22.71 13.57 -9.74
CA THR A 29 -21.60 14.08 -8.94
C THR A 29 -20.30 13.51 -9.51
N PRO A 30 -19.26 14.33 -9.75
CA PRO A 30 -17.97 13.82 -10.20
C PRO A 30 -17.49 12.76 -9.21
N SER A 31 -17.03 11.61 -9.74
CA SER A 31 -16.46 10.57 -8.92
C SER A 31 -15.28 11.15 -8.13
N PRO A 32 -15.17 10.86 -6.82
CA PRO A 32 -14.08 11.37 -6.02
C PRO A 32 -12.74 10.93 -6.64
N THR A 33 -11.80 11.87 -6.74
CA THR A 33 -10.42 11.54 -7.13
C THR A 33 -9.85 10.55 -6.12
N PRO A 34 -9.23 9.43 -6.55
CA PRO A 34 -8.63 8.49 -5.61
C PRO A 34 -7.53 9.20 -4.80
N ALA A 35 -7.46 8.90 -3.50
CA ALA A 35 -6.69 9.67 -2.54
C ALA A 35 -5.17 9.69 -2.79
N CYS A 36 -4.64 8.74 -3.56
CA CYS A 36 -3.21 8.51 -3.75
C CYS A 36 -2.80 8.42 -5.22
N ASP A 37 -3.50 9.17 -6.09
CA ASP A 37 -3.26 9.21 -7.54
C ASP A 37 -2.31 10.33 -8.00
N GLY A 38 -1.83 11.18 -7.07
CA GLY A 38 -0.88 12.26 -7.37
C GLY A 38 0.50 11.74 -7.81
N ALA A 39 1.24 12.55 -8.57
CA ALA A 39 2.57 12.18 -9.10
C ALA A 39 3.57 11.85 -7.97
N GLU A 40 3.45 12.54 -6.84
CA GLU A 40 4.28 12.35 -5.65
C GLU A 40 4.17 10.92 -5.11
N PHE A 41 2.96 10.35 -5.07
CA PHE A 41 2.72 8.97 -4.63
C PHE A 41 3.39 7.94 -5.54
N ARG A 42 3.83 8.34 -6.74
CA ARG A 42 4.47 7.49 -7.76
C ARG A 42 5.99 7.60 -7.78
N GLN A 43 6.58 8.55 -7.06
CA GLN A 43 8.02 8.81 -7.08
C GLN A 43 8.89 7.60 -6.70
N PHE A 44 8.40 6.73 -5.81
CA PHE A 44 9.13 5.56 -5.34
C PHE A 44 8.85 4.28 -6.17
N ASP A 45 8.17 4.39 -7.31
CA ASP A 45 7.80 3.22 -8.14
C ASP A 45 8.99 2.45 -8.72
N PHE A 46 10.14 3.10 -8.87
CA PHE A 46 11.35 2.45 -9.37
C PHE A 46 11.83 1.29 -8.48
N TRP A 47 11.37 1.22 -7.24
CA TRP A 47 11.74 0.18 -6.28
C TRP A 47 10.84 -1.06 -6.34
N LEU A 48 9.65 -0.95 -6.97
CA LEU A 48 8.70 -2.05 -7.08
C LEU A 48 9.29 -3.23 -7.88
N GLY A 49 9.01 -4.45 -7.41
CA GLY A 49 9.42 -5.66 -8.11
C GLY A 49 9.85 -6.79 -7.18
N LYS A 50 10.43 -7.82 -7.80
CA LYS A 50 11.03 -8.95 -7.10
C LYS A 50 12.53 -8.92 -7.31
N TRP A 51 13.28 -8.89 -6.22
CA TRP A 51 14.72 -8.67 -6.23
C TRP A 51 15.46 -9.87 -5.64
N LYS A 52 16.56 -10.25 -6.30
CA LYS A 52 17.59 -11.10 -5.71
C LYS A 52 18.72 -10.19 -5.25
N VAL A 53 19.00 -10.20 -3.95
CA VAL A 53 20.02 -9.31 -3.38
C VAL A 53 21.32 -10.08 -3.22
N THR A 54 22.39 -9.55 -3.82
CA THR A 54 23.72 -10.18 -3.88
C THR A 54 24.77 -9.21 -3.36
N LEU A 55 25.86 -9.75 -2.82
CA LEU A 55 27.07 -8.95 -2.59
C LEU A 55 27.79 -8.70 -3.93
N PRO A 56 28.52 -7.58 -4.10
CA PRO A 56 29.10 -7.17 -5.40
C PRO A 56 29.90 -8.24 -6.16
N GLN A 57 30.52 -9.18 -5.46
CA GLN A 57 31.18 -10.37 -6.03
C GLN A 57 30.92 -11.62 -5.17
N GLY A 58 29.77 -11.68 -4.48
CA GLY A 58 29.53 -12.69 -3.45
C GLY A 58 28.19 -13.42 -3.61
N PRO A 59 27.83 -14.24 -2.61
CA PRO A 59 26.60 -15.00 -2.65
C PRO A 59 25.35 -14.10 -2.60
N GLN A 60 24.22 -14.71 -2.95
CA GLN A 60 22.92 -14.14 -2.66
C GLN A 60 22.71 -14.09 -1.14
N VAL A 61 22.32 -12.92 -0.62
CA VAL A 61 22.09 -12.68 0.80
C VAL A 61 20.60 -12.65 1.17
N GLY A 62 19.72 -12.59 0.17
CA GLY A 62 18.28 -12.70 0.38
C GLY A 62 17.46 -12.36 -0.86
N THR A 63 16.16 -12.22 -0.65
CA THR A 63 15.19 -11.78 -1.65
C THR A 63 14.28 -10.72 -1.07
N SER A 64 13.87 -9.76 -1.90
CA SER A 64 12.89 -8.75 -1.54
C SER A 64 11.72 -8.77 -2.53
N GLU A 65 10.48 -8.77 -2.04
CA GLU A 65 9.28 -8.57 -2.84
C GLU A 65 8.61 -7.25 -2.43
N ILE A 66 8.53 -6.32 -3.37
CA ILE A 66 8.09 -4.95 -3.13
C ILE A 66 6.87 -4.67 -4.00
N THR A 67 5.74 -4.34 -3.37
CA THR A 67 4.42 -4.26 -4.02
C THR A 67 3.67 -3.00 -3.58
N ARG A 68 2.82 -2.48 -4.47
CA ARG A 68 1.81 -1.49 -4.08
C ARG A 68 0.71 -2.15 -3.26
N GLN A 69 0.28 -1.46 -2.22
CA GLN A 69 -0.76 -1.86 -1.28
C GLN A 69 -1.65 -0.64 -0.97
N ALA A 70 -2.72 -0.85 -0.22
CA ALA A 70 -3.64 0.20 0.23
C ALA A 70 -4.09 1.10 -0.93
N GLU A 71 -4.61 0.49 -2.00
CA GLU A 71 -5.18 1.20 -3.15
C GLU A 71 -4.19 2.19 -3.81
N GLY A 72 -2.88 1.94 -3.67
CA GLY A 72 -1.82 2.80 -4.20
C GLY A 72 -1.25 3.81 -3.19
N CYS A 73 -1.73 3.87 -1.96
CA CYS A 73 -1.19 4.76 -0.94
C CYS A 73 0.10 4.27 -0.29
N ALA A 74 0.39 2.98 -0.39
CA ALA A 74 1.54 2.37 0.28
C ALA A 74 2.35 1.47 -0.66
N ILE A 75 3.65 1.37 -0.36
CA ILE A 75 4.56 0.37 -0.90
C ILE A 75 5.01 -0.51 0.25
N ARG A 76 4.77 -1.81 0.13
CA ARG A 76 5.17 -2.81 1.11
C ARG A 76 6.34 -3.60 0.57
N GLU A 77 7.38 -3.71 1.37
CA GLU A 77 8.48 -4.65 1.18
C GLU A 77 8.27 -5.89 2.05
N GLN A 78 8.53 -7.07 1.48
CA GLN A 78 8.76 -8.29 2.23
C GLN A 78 10.18 -8.78 1.96
N TRP A 79 11.02 -8.77 3.00
CA TRP A 79 12.38 -9.28 2.97
C TRP A 79 12.46 -10.71 3.51
N THR A 80 13.30 -11.52 2.87
CA THR A 80 13.71 -12.85 3.34
C THR A 80 15.21 -12.99 3.18
N ALA A 81 15.96 -13.03 4.29
CA ALA A 81 17.39 -13.29 4.24
C ALA A 81 17.69 -14.77 3.97
N ALA A 82 18.87 -15.03 3.38
CA ALA A 82 19.37 -16.39 3.19
C ALA A 82 19.56 -17.16 4.52
N SER A 83 19.74 -16.45 5.63
CA SER A 83 19.82 -17.03 6.98
C SER A 83 18.46 -17.45 7.57
N GLY A 84 17.36 -17.16 6.89
CA GLY A 84 15.99 -17.44 7.34
C GLY A 84 15.36 -16.32 8.19
N LYS A 85 16.13 -15.29 8.59
CA LYS A 85 15.55 -14.10 9.23
C LYS A 85 14.88 -13.21 8.18
N GLY A 86 13.65 -12.79 8.44
CA GLY A 86 12.89 -11.91 7.54
C GLY A 86 12.78 -10.49 8.07
N GLY A 87 12.00 -9.68 7.35
CA GLY A 87 11.58 -8.35 7.77
C GLY A 87 10.57 -7.80 6.78
N MET A 88 9.94 -6.68 7.12
CA MET A 88 9.08 -5.95 6.19
C MET A 88 9.19 -4.46 6.44
N SER A 89 8.97 -3.67 5.38
CA SER A 89 8.70 -2.24 5.51
C SER A 89 7.37 -1.85 4.90
N ILE A 90 6.79 -0.77 5.40
CA ILE A 90 5.76 0.01 4.72
C ILE A 90 6.32 1.39 4.43
N ASN A 91 6.08 1.85 3.21
CA ASN A 91 6.56 3.13 2.69
C ASN A 91 5.36 3.90 2.15
N TYR A 92 5.24 5.18 2.45
CA TYR A 92 4.10 5.99 2.03
C TYR A 92 4.49 7.45 1.90
N TYR A 93 3.79 8.17 1.03
CA TYR A 93 3.92 9.62 0.91
C TYR A 93 2.86 10.29 1.78
N ASP A 94 3.29 11.18 2.67
CA ASP A 94 2.41 12.01 3.48
C ASP A 94 2.31 13.42 2.85
N PRO A 95 1.15 13.79 2.28
CA PRO A 95 0.98 15.10 1.67
C PRO A 95 0.97 16.26 2.69
N ALA A 96 0.75 15.99 3.98
CA ALA A 96 0.68 17.03 5.01
C ALA A 96 2.06 17.65 5.28
N ASN A 97 3.10 16.82 5.32
CA ASN A 97 4.49 17.26 5.48
C ASN A 97 5.32 17.17 4.19
N ARG A 98 4.72 16.65 3.11
CA ARG A 98 5.34 16.47 1.78
C ARG A 98 6.57 15.56 1.81
N GLN A 99 6.53 14.52 2.62
CA GLN A 99 7.63 13.57 2.79
C GLN A 99 7.22 12.14 2.52
N TRP A 100 8.19 11.36 2.05
CA TRP A 100 8.11 9.91 2.10
C TRP A 100 8.53 9.43 3.48
N HIS A 101 7.81 8.43 3.98
CA HIS A 101 8.08 7.75 5.24
C HIS A 101 8.34 6.27 4.95
N GLN A 102 9.22 5.65 5.73
CA GLN A 102 9.45 4.22 5.76
C GLN A 102 9.52 3.73 7.20
N ASP A 103 8.66 2.76 7.52
CA ASP A 103 8.68 2.05 8.78
C ASP A 103 9.11 0.60 8.52
N TRP A 104 10.23 0.19 9.11
CA TRP A 104 10.77 -1.16 8.98
C TRP A 104 10.66 -1.95 10.30
N VAL A 105 10.32 -3.23 10.18
CA VAL A 105 10.35 -4.21 11.27
C VAL A 105 11.12 -5.45 10.84
N GLY A 106 12.28 -5.68 11.46
CA GLY A 106 13.13 -6.84 11.25
C GLY A 106 12.77 -7.99 12.18
N GLY A 107 12.90 -9.23 11.70
CA GLY A 107 12.72 -10.45 12.51
C GLY A 107 13.82 -10.65 13.57
N ASP A 108 14.84 -9.80 13.57
CA ASP A 108 15.85 -9.68 14.63
C ASP A 108 15.50 -8.64 15.70
N GLY A 109 14.34 -7.97 15.58
CA GLY A 109 13.90 -6.91 16.48
C GLY A 109 14.34 -5.50 16.07
N THR A 110 15.05 -5.35 14.95
CA THR A 110 15.43 -4.02 14.43
C THR A 110 14.19 -3.26 13.98
N ILE A 111 14.07 -2.01 14.43
CA ILE A 111 13.01 -1.08 14.03
C ILE A 111 13.66 0.16 13.43
N LEU A 112 13.18 0.62 12.27
CA LEU A 112 13.62 1.89 11.67
C LEU A 112 12.41 2.75 11.33
N HIS A 113 12.55 4.05 11.56
CA HIS A 113 11.60 5.08 11.14
C HIS A 113 12.37 6.10 10.32
N LEU A 114 12.25 6.00 9.00
CA LEU A 114 12.98 6.87 8.07
C LEU A 114 12.00 7.82 7.38
N HIS A 115 12.49 9.00 7.05
CA HIS A 115 11.71 10.00 6.33
C HIS A 115 12.60 10.79 5.36
N GLY A 116 11.97 11.44 4.38
CA GLY A 116 12.66 12.27 3.40
C GLY A 116 11.89 12.39 2.08
N GLY A 117 12.58 12.21 0.96
CA GLY A 117 11.96 12.36 -0.35
C GLY A 117 12.95 12.45 -1.50
N MET A 118 12.48 12.90 -2.66
CA MET A 118 13.32 13.08 -3.84
C MET A 118 14.32 14.24 -3.66
N LYS A 119 15.61 13.95 -3.77
CA LYS A 119 16.72 14.93 -3.81
C LYS A 119 17.61 14.60 -5.00
N GLU A 120 17.79 15.57 -5.90
CA GLU A 120 18.69 15.44 -7.07
C GLU A 120 18.43 14.18 -7.93
N GLY A 121 17.16 13.76 -8.04
CA GLY A 121 16.77 12.58 -8.82
C GLY A 121 16.86 11.24 -8.07
N ALA A 122 17.27 11.24 -6.80
CA ALA A 122 17.30 10.06 -5.94
C ALA A 122 16.25 10.15 -4.82
N MET A 123 15.67 9.01 -4.43
CA MET A 123 14.91 8.91 -3.17
C MET A 123 15.91 8.83 -2.01
N VAL A 124 15.89 9.81 -1.10
CA VAL A 124 16.77 9.85 0.06
C VAL A 124 15.91 9.83 1.32
N LEU A 125 16.06 8.78 2.12
CA LEU A 125 15.39 8.58 3.41
C LEU A 125 16.44 8.44 4.52
N SER A 126 16.22 9.08 5.65
CA SER A 126 17.08 9.05 6.83
C SER A 126 16.27 9.07 8.12
N ASP A 127 16.89 8.70 9.24
CA ASP A 127 16.33 8.88 10.59
C ASP A 127 16.58 10.28 11.16
N GLU A 128 17.43 11.08 10.52
CA GLU A 128 17.72 12.46 10.88
C GLU A 128 16.54 13.39 10.56
N SER A 129 16.16 14.22 11.53
CA SER A 129 15.05 15.20 11.47
C SER A 129 15.49 16.60 11.11
#